data_AF-A0A1G4SD96-F1
#
_entry.id   AF-A0A1G4SD96-F1
#
_cell.length_a   1.000
_cell.length_b   1.000
_cell.length_c   1.000
_cell.angle_alpha   90.00
_cell.angle_beta   90.00
_cell.angle_gamma   90.00
#
_symmetry.space_group_name_H-M   'P 1'
#
loop_
_entity.id
_entity.type
_entity.pdbx_description
1 polymer ?
#
loop_
_entity_poly.entity_id
_entity_poly.type
_entity_poly.pdbx_seq_one_letter_code
_entity_poly.pdbx_strand_id
1 'polypeptide(L)'
;MNKCKGENISINETLLRLVQPYSNTLLEQMKQTLIESPNTRIVHVWNGYHLNDVEIFKLCEQCKLDLVIEELEFPDINHAAMYVCKYQLRRLDLSIEYKKYLIGQQYFFEHAISSAAKPNNPQCSIAEKIASELFIAAGTVRKYGQYAMAMNVIFDQDMVFAKSILSGKARLSHENTIELSRLRPEEIKAVAKASMEEKVEHITLSYIRNEVKWSHIQSRRPISRRERSEEKARNKAQIRQMPEYDPDAEVNSLCLTIDSWISSMQRVKNSESFPNITKVANLRLMKKLSVLEHTINTIQELLVERTSYNG
;
A
#
# COMPACT_ATOMS: atom_id res chain seq x y z
N MET A 1 -7.00 -17.66 39.58
CA MET A 1 -8.36 -17.24 39.16
C MET A 1 -8.44 -15.72 39.29
N ASN A 2 -7.99 -14.99 38.26
CA ASN A 2 -8.14 -13.54 38.23
C ASN A 2 -9.52 -13.23 37.63
N LYS A 3 -10.50 -12.95 38.48
CA LYS A 3 -11.72 -12.27 38.05
C LYS A 3 -11.37 -10.80 37.84
N CYS A 4 -10.92 -10.42 36.65
CA CYS A 4 -10.86 -9.01 36.26
C CYS A 4 -12.29 -8.51 36.03
N LYS A 5 -12.98 -8.18 37.13
CA LYS A 5 -14.21 -7.38 37.07
C LYS A 5 -13.82 -5.93 36.80
N GLY A 6 -14.12 -5.43 35.60
CA GLY A 6 -14.22 -3.99 35.36
C GLY A 6 -13.14 -3.33 34.51
N GLU A 7 -12.30 -4.08 33.79
CA GLU A 7 -11.46 -3.48 32.75
C GLU A 7 -12.25 -3.29 31.47
N ASN A 8 -12.22 -2.09 30.92
CA ASN A 8 -12.92 -1.73 29.68
C ASN A 8 -12.16 -2.34 28.50
N ILE A 9 -12.43 -3.63 28.20
CA ILE A 9 -11.73 -4.35 27.13
C ILE A 9 -12.10 -3.72 25.80
N SER A 10 -11.09 -3.26 25.07
CA SER A 10 -11.25 -2.56 23.81
C SER A 10 -10.98 -3.47 22.62
N ILE A 11 -11.49 -3.10 21.45
CA ILE A 11 -11.23 -3.81 20.20
C ILE A 11 -10.13 -3.07 19.44
N ASN A 12 -9.04 -3.76 19.13
CA ASN A 12 -7.99 -3.24 18.27
C ASN A 12 -8.31 -3.53 16.80
N GLU A 13 -8.31 -2.51 15.93
CA GLU A 13 -8.65 -2.70 14.51
C GLU A 13 -7.69 -3.64 13.77
N THR A 14 -6.39 -3.60 14.06
CA THR A 14 -5.40 -4.47 13.44
C THR A 14 -5.68 -5.93 13.78
N LEU A 15 -5.97 -6.23 15.05
CA LEU A 15 -6.31 -7.60 15.48
C LEU A 15 -7.67 -8.04 14.93
N LEU A 16 -8.65 -7.15 14.89
CA LEU A 16 -10.00 -7.44 14.38
C LEU A 16 -10.02 -7.85 12.90
N ARG A 17 -9.07 -7.35 12.09
CA ARG A 17 -8.94 -7.72 10.68
C ARG A 17 -8.48 -9.17 10.48
N LEU A 18 -7.75 -9.72 11.46
CA LEU A 18 -7.20 -11.08 11.42
C LEU A 18 -8.22 -12.16 11.77
N VAL A 19 -9.36 -11.78 12.37
CA VAL A 19 -10.39 -12.74 12.80
C VAL A 19 -11.43 -12.91 11.71
N GLN A 20 -11.60 -14.14 11.21
CA GLN A 20 -12.67 -14.46 10.27
C GLN A 20 -14.03 -14.37 10.99
N PRO A 21 -15.02 -13.63 10.44
CA PRO A 21 -16.38 -13.63 10.97
C PRO A 21 -17.00 -15.03 10.93
N TYR A 22 -17.68 -15.41 12.00
CA TYR A 22 -18.43 -16.67 12.06
C TYR A 22 -19.70 -16.59 11.22
N SER A 23 -20.12 -17.73 10.65
CA SER A 23 -21.46 -17.84 10.06
C SER A 23 -22.52 -17.83 11.17
N ASN A 24 -23.76 -17.47 10.83
CA ASN A 24 -24.88 -17.51 11.79
C ASN A 24 -25.04 -18.90 12.41
N THR A 25 -24.89 -19.96 11.61
CA THR A 25 -24.96 -21.35 12.06
C THR A 25 -23.86 -21.68 13.08
N LEU A 26 -22.62 -21.23 12.86
CA LEU A 26 -21.52 -21.42 13.81
C LEU A 26 -21.69 -20.57 15.07
N LEU A 27 -22.24 -19.36 14.95
CA LEU A 27 -22.57 -18.52 16.11
C LEU A 27 -23.63 -19.19 17.00
N GLU A 28 -24.66 -19.79 16.41
CA GLU A 28 -25.69 -20.54 17.13
C GLU A 28 -25.12 -21.78 17.84
N GLN A 29 -24.27 -22.55 17.14
CA GLN A 29 -23.57 -23.70 17.73
C GLN A 29 -22.66 -23.27 18.88
N MET A 30 -21.86 -22.21 18.67
CA MET A 30 -20.98 -21.64 19.70
C MET A 30 -21.78 -21.16 20.91
N LYS A 31 -22.92 -20.49 20.70
CA LYS A 31 -23.83 -20.07 21.77
C LYS A 31 -24.32 -21.26 22.59
N GLN A 32 -24.73 -22.35 21.93
CA GLN A 32 -25.17 -23.57 22.62
C GLN A 32 -24.05 -24.19 23.46
N THR A 33 -22.83 -24.30 22.89
CA THR A 33 -21.65 -24.80 23.61
C THR A 33 -21.30 -23.95 24.83
N LEU A 34 -21.39 -22.62 24.72
CA LEU A 34 -21.16 -21.72 25.85
C LEU A 34 -22.21 -21.91 26.96
N ILE A 35 -23.47 -22.17 26.62
CA ILE A 35 -24.51 -22.44 27.62
C ILE A 35 -24.22 -23.76 28.35
N GLU A 36 -23.92 -24.83 27.61
CA GLU A 36 -23.72 -26.19 28.14
C GLU A 36 -22.43 -26.35 28.94
N SER A 37 -21.35 -25.67 28.53
CA SER A 37 -20.01 -25.87 29.09
C SER A 37 -19.41 -24.57 29.62
N PRO A 38 -19.48 -24.30 30.93
CA PRO A 38 -18.89 -23.08 31.53
C PRO A 38 -17.38 -22.94 31.29
N ASN A 39 -16.66 -24.05 31.13
CA ASN A 39 -15.21 -24.06 30.92
C ASN A 39 -14.76 -23.49 29.57
N THR A 40 -15.67 -23.30 28.61
CA THR A 40 -15.35 -22.72 27.29
C THR A 40 -15.51 -21.20 27.26
N ARG A 41 -16.00 -20.59 28.36
CA ARG A 41 -16.27 -19.15 28.47
C ARG A 41 -15.01 -18.37 28.84
N ILE A 42 -13.96 -18.54 28.05
CA ILE A 42 -12.66 -17.90 28.24
C ILE A 42 -12.49 -16.83 27.16
N VAL A 43 -12.12 -15.62 27.58
CA VAL A 43 -11.81 -14.49 26.71
C VAL A 43 -10.34 -14.13 26.89
N HIS A 44 -9.54 -14.32 25.83
CA HIS A 44 -8.14 -13.96 25.86
C HIS A 44 -7.95 -12.49 25.49
N VAL A 45 -7.18 -11.79 26.32
CA VAL A 45 -6.88 -10.36 26.20
C VAL A 45 -5.37 -10.11 26.28
N TRP A 46 -4.94 -9.00 25.70
CA TRP A 46 -3.57 -8.50 25.82
C TRP A 46 -3.60 -6.97 25.89
N ASN A 47 -3.01 -6.40 26.93
CA ASN A 47 -2.93 -4.97 27.18
C ASN A 47 -4.31 -4.28 27.08
N GLY A 48 -5.34 -4.93 27.65
CA GLY A 48 -6.73 -4.44 27.59
C GLY A 48 -7.40 -4.57 26.21
N TYR A 49 -6.80 -5.23 25.23
CA TYR A 49 -7.39 -5.50 23.92
C TYR A 49 -7.84 -6.96 23.78
N HIS A 50 -8.98 -7.17 23.13
CA HIS A 50 -9.37 -8.51 22.68
C HIS A 50 -8.38 -9.06 21.64
N LEU A 51 -7.95 -10.30 21.83
CA LEU A 51 -7.12 -11.00 20.85
C LEU A 51 -7.97 -11.65 19.76
N ASN A 52 -8.82 -12.60 20.15
CA ASN A 52 -9.56 -13.43 19.20
C ASN A 52 -11.04 -13.65 19.57
N ASP A 53 -11.40 -13.49 20.85
CA ASP A 53 -12.62 -14.05 21.41
C ASP A 53 -13.73 -12.99 21.61
N VAL A 54 -13.76 -11.99 20.72
CA VAL A 54 -14.76 -10.91 20.75
C VAL A 54 -16.19 -11.47 20.69
N GLU A 55 -16.42 -12.50 19.87
CA GLU A 55 -17.75 -13.11 19.74
C GLU A 55 -18.14 -13.94 20.97
N ILE A 56 -17.18 -14.58 21.66
CA ILE A 56 -17.44 -15.26 22.93
C ILE A 56 -17.90 -14.24 23.96
N PHE A 57 -17.16 -13.12 24.09
CA PHE A 57 -17.51 -12.04 25.00
C PHE A 57 -18.94 -11.52 24.74
N LYS A 58 -19.26 -11.18 23.49
CA LYS A 58 -20.60 -10.69 23.10
C LYS A 58 -21.71 -11.71 23.40
N LEU A 59 -21.51 -12.99 23.09
CA LEU A 59 -22.52 -14.02 23.33
C LEU A 59 -22.74 -14.25 24.83
N CYS A 60 -21.66 -14.25 25.63
CA CYS A 60 -21.75 -14.36 27.08
C CYS A 60 -22.50 -13.17 27.69
N GLU A 61 -22.23 -11.93 27.26
CA GLU A 61 -22.98 -10.75 27.70
C GLU A 61 -24.47 -10.84 27.34
N GLN A 62 -24.79 -11.18 26.08
CA GLN A 62 -26.18 -11.34 25.62
C GLN A 62 -26.94 -12.39 26.42
N CYS A 63 -26.28 -13.49 26.79
CA CYS A 63 -26.87 -14.59 27.54
C CYS A 63 -26.76 -14.42 29.06
N LYS A 64 -26.14 -13.34 29.55
CA LYS A 64 -25.84 -13.09 30.97
C LYS A 64 -25.09 -14.26 31.63
N LEU A 65 -24.10 -14.81 30.92
CA LEU A 65 -23.26 -15.89 31.39
C LEU A 65 -22.00 -15.35 32.05
N ASP A 66 -21.55 -16.01 33.13
CA ASP A 66 -20.25 -15.74 33.71
C ASP A 66 -19.13 -16.08 32.72
N LEU A 67 -18.10 -15.24 32.66
CA LEU A 67 -16.93 -15.42 31.80
C LEU A 67 -15.64 -15.30 32.60
N VAL A 68 -14.59 -15.93 32.08
CA VAL A 68 -13.22 -15.85 32.60
C VAL A 68 -12.39 -15.04 31.61
N ILE A 69 -11.69 -14.03 32.12
CA ILE A 69 -10.75 -13.23 31.33
C ILE A 69 -9.35 -13.74 31.61
N GLU A 70 -8.63 -14.11 30.56
CA GLU A 70 -7.23 -14.54 30.64
C GLU A 70 -6.35 -13.52 29.92
N GLU A 71 -5.50 -12.84 30.68
CA GLU A 71 -4.50 -11.91 30.16
C GLU A 71 -3.27 -12.70 29.69
N LEU A 72 -2.97 -12.60 28.40
CA LEU A 72 -1.78 -13.16 27.79
C LEU A 72 -0.72 -12.06 27.64
N GLU A 73 0.54 -12.40 27.88
CA GLU A 73 1.65 -11.46 27.78
C GLU A 73 2.34 -11.57 26.42
N PHE A 74 2.39 -10.45 25.68
CA PHE A 74 3.19 -10.30 24.47
C PHE A 74 4.04 -9.04 24.53
N PRO A 75 5.26 -9.04 23.95
CA PRO A 75 6.13 -7.86 23.94
C PRO A 75 5.56 -6.67 23.18
N ASP A 76 4.88 -6.93 22.07
CA ASP A 76 4.33 -5.91 21.18
C ASP A 76 3.12 -6.43 20.41
N ILE A 77 2.50 -5.54 19.63
CA ILE A 77 1.33 -5.87 18.80
C ILE A 77 1.64 -6.88 17.70
N ASN A 78 2.88 -6.95 17.20
CA ASN A 78 3.25 -7.92 16.16
C ASN A 78 3.24 -9.34 16.72
N HIS A 79 3.71 -9.52 17.96
CA HIS A 79 3.67 -10.82 18.65
C HIS A 79 2.21 -11.24 18.95
N ALA A 80 1.38 -10.31 19.43
CA ALA A 80 -0.03 -10.55 19.65
C ALA A 80 -0.77 -10.90 18.35
N ALA A 81 -0.52 -10.14 17.27
CA ALA A 81 -1.11 -10.38 15.95
C ALA A 81 -0.64 -11.71 15.34
N MET A 82 0.64 -12.06 15.50
CA MET A 82 1.17 -13.35 15.08
C MET A 82 0.49 -14.52 15.83
N TYR A 83 0.23 -14.37 17.13
CA TYR A 83 -0.55 -15.33 17.90
C TYR A 83 -1.98 -15.49 17.32
N VAL A 84 -2.67 -14.38 17.05
CA VAL A 84 -4.02 -14.41 16.45
C VAL A 84 -4.01 -15.09 15.08
N CYS A 85 -3.04 -14.79 14.21
CA CYS A 85 -2.88 -15.46 12.92
C CYS A 85 -2.72 -16.97 13.09
N LYS A 86 -1.82 -17.43 13.96
CA LYS A 86 -1.56 -18.86 14.20
C LYS A 86 -2.78 -19.56 14.79
N TYR A 87 -3.53 -18.89 15.66
CA TYR A 87 -4.78 -19.42 16.21
C TYR A 87 -5.86 -19.56 15.12
N GLN A 88 -6.08 -18.50 14.35
CA GLN A 88 -7.08 -18.50 13.26
C GLN A 88 -6.75 -19.49 12.15
N LEU A 89 -5.47 -19.71 11.83
CA LEU A 89 -5.03 -20.70 10.84
C LEU A 89 -5.36 -22.16 11.22
N ARG A 90 -5.69 -22.43 12.49
CA ARG A 90 -6.11 -23.76 12.96
C ARG A 90 -7.62 -24.00 12.81
N ARG A 91 -8.40 -22.97 12.46
CA ARG A 91 -9.84 -23.10 12.25
C ARG A 91 -10.14 -23.97 11.02
N LEU A 92 -11.05 -24.92 11.19
CA LEU A 92 -11.50 -25.81 10.11
C LEU A 92 -12.45 -25.11 9.13
N ASP A 93 -13.17 -24.08 9.59
CA ASP A 93 -14.10 -23.30 8.79
C ASP A 93 -13.44 -22.11 8.07
N LEU A 94 -12.11 -21.98 8.18
CA LEU A 94 -11.37 -20.88 7.58
C LEU A 94 -11.49 -20.93 6.05
N SER A 95 -11.94 -19.82 5.46
CA SER A 95 -12.03 -19.71 4.01
C SER A 95 -10.64 -19.78 3.38
N ILE A 96 -10.58 -20.18 2.11
CA ILE A 96 -9.34 -20.20 1.35
C ILE A 96 -8.73 -18.79 1.25
N GLU A 97 -9.55 -17.75 1.06
CA GLU A 97 -9.06 -16.38 0.93
C GLU A 97 -8.55 -15.83 2.27
N TYR A 98 -9.23 -16.11 3.38
CA TYR A 98 -8.74 -15.79 4.73
C TYR A 98 -7.44 -16.53 5.03
N LYS A 99 -7.33 -17.81 4.66
CA LYS A 99 -6.08 -18.58 4.83
C LYS A 99 -4.91 -17.92 4.10
N LYS A 100 -5.09 -17.50 2.85
CA LYS A 100 -4.06 -16.76 2.09
C LYS A 100 -3.69 -15.46 2.79
N TYR A 101 -4.69 -14.67 3.19
CA TYR A 101 -4.49 -13.40 3.89
C TYR A 101 -3.68 -13.59 5.18
N LEU A 102 -4.06 -14.54 6.03
CA LEU A 102 -3.40 -14.78 7.31
C LEU A 102 -1.99 -15.31 7.19
N ILE A 103 -1.70 -16.17 6.21
CA ILE A 103 -0.32 -16.61 5.93
C ILE A 103 0.54 -15.40 5.50
N GLY A 104 -0.02 -14.52 4.66
CA GLY A 104 0.64 -13.28 4.28
C GLY A 104 0.87 -12.33 5.46
N GLN A 105 -0.11 -12.16 6.35
CA GLN A 105 0.05 -11.35 7.56
C GLN A 105 1.09 -11.94 8.51
N GLN A 106 1.07 -13.25 8.73
CA GLN A 106 2.08 -13.94 9.54
C GLN A 106 3.49 -13.66 9.00
N TYR A 107 3.67 -13.70 7.68
CA TYR A 107 4.95 -13.37 7.04
C TYR A 107 5.43 -11.95 7.38
N PHE A 108 4.54 -10.94 7.36
CA PHE A 108 4.92 -9.57 7.71
C PHE A 108 5.20 -9.37 9.19
N PHE A 109 4.37 -9.93 10.08
CA PHE A 109 4.61 -9.81 11.51
C PHE A 109 5.90 -10.51 11.93
N GLU A 110 6.16 -11.71 11.40
CA GLU A 110 7.39 -12.45 11.69
C GLU A 110 8.62 -11.74 11.12
N HIS A 111 8.48 -11.08 9.96
CA HIS A 111 9.52 -10.20 9.44
C HIS A 111 9.77 -8.98 10.33
N ALA A 112 8.73 -8.29 10.80
CA ALA A 112 8.86 -7.14 11.69
C ALA A 112 9.56 -7.52 13.02
N ILE A 113 9.15 -8.66 13.61
CA ILE A 113 9.76 -9.22 14.82
C ILE A 113 11.24 -9.58 14.57
N SER A 114 11.53 -10.30 13.48
CA SER A 114 12.90 -10.70 13.17
C SER A 114 13.79 -9.51 12.83
N SER A 115 13.27 -8.48 12.17
CA SER A 115 14.03 -7.28 11.81
C SER A 115 14.39 -6.46 13.06
N ALA A 116 13.47 -6.35 14.02
CA ALA A 116 13.72 -5.71 15.30
C ALA A 116 14.78 -6.45 16.13
N ALA A 117 14.79 -7.79 16.10
CA ALA A 117 15.77 -8.59 16.83
C ALA A 117 17.14 -8.74 16.12
N LYS A 118 17.14 -8.82 14.78
CA LYS A 118 18.32 -9.07 13.93
C LYS A 118 18.18 -8.31 12.59
N PRO A 119 18.78 -7.11 12.46
CA PRO A 119 18.58 -6.26 11.28
C PRO A 119 19.11 -6.83 9.96
N ASN A 120 19.98 -7.86 9.99
CA ASN A 120 20.60 -8.47 8.81
C ASN A 120 19.98 -9.82 8.38
N ASN A 121 18.80 -10.20 8.90
CA ASN A 121 18.21 -11.49 8.54
C ASN A 121 17.55 -11.42 7.15
N PRO A 122 17.98 -12.22 6.15
CA PRO A 122 17.40 -12.14 4.80
C PRO A 122 15.93 -12.57 4.81
N GLN A 123 15.07 -11.78 4.15
CA GLN A 123 13.64 -12.03 3.92
C GLN A 123 13.30 -13.44 3.41
N CYS A 124 14.25 -14.09 2.72
CA CYS A 124 14.10 -15.45 2.23
C CYS A 124 13.98 -16.49 3.34
N SER A 125 14.70 -16.32 4.45
CA SER A 125 14.71 -17.28 5.56
C SER A 125 13.35 -17.38 6.27
N ILE A 126 12.62 -16.26 6.38
CA ILE A 126 11.30 -16.22 7.03
C ILE A 126 10.25 -16.91 6.16
N ALA A 127 10.28 -16.65 4.84
CA ALA A 127 9.37 -17.32 3.92
C ALA A 127 9.59 -18.84 3.90
N GLU A 128 10.85 -19.28 4.00
CA GLU A 128 11.23 -20.70 4.10
C GLU A 128 10.74 -21.34 5.40
N LYS A 129 10.90 -20.65 6.54
CA LYS A 129 10.41 -21.12 7.83
C LYS A 129 8.89 -21.34 7.83
N ILE A 130 8.12 -20.34 7.39
CA ILE A 130 6.64 -20.44 7.31
C ILE A 130 6.23 -21.52 6.31
N ALA A 131 6.94 -21.62 5.19
CA ALA A 131 6.72 -22.65 4.18
C ALA A 131 6.89 -24.06 4.76
N SER A 132 7.94 -24.29 5.55
CA SER A 132 8.16 -25.57 6.24
C SER A 132 7.10 -25.84 7.31
N GLU A 133 6.71 -24.84 8.11
CA GLU A 133 5.67 -25.00 9.15
C GLU A 133 4.29 -25.36 8.56
N LEU A 134 3.96 -24.80 7.40
CA LEU A 134 2.65 -24.97 6.75
C LEU A 134 2.64 -25.96 5.58
N PHE A 135 3.77 -26.62 5.31
CA PHE A 135 3.96 -27.56 4.20
C PHE A 135 3.56 -26.98 2.82
N ILE A 136 3.99 -25.75 2.53
CA ILE A 136 3.76 -25.06 1.25
C ILE A 136 5.08 -24.55 0.67
N ALA A 137 5.10 -24.13 -0.60
CA ALA A 137 6.30 -23.56 -1.20
C ALA A 137 6.59 -22.13 -0.66
N ALA A 138 7.86 -21.79 -0.45
CA ALA A 138 8.26 -20.43 -0.03
C ALA A 138 7.86 -19.35 -1.04
N GLY A 139 7.77 -19.67 -2.34
CA GLY A 139 7.21 -18.78 -3.35
C GLY A 139 5.73 -18.46 -3.11
N THR A 140 4.96 -19.42 -2.63
CA THR A 140 3.54 -19.26 -2.28
C THR A 140 3.38 -18.34 -1.07
N VAL A 141 4.24 -18.46 -0.05
CA VAL A 141 4.23 -17.54 1.11
C VAL A 141 4.45 -16.10 0.66
N ARG A 142 5.44 -15.84 -0.19
CA ARG A 142 5.70 -14.49 -0.73
C ARG A 142 4.53 -13.96 -1.55
N LYS A 143 3.92 -14.81 -2.38
CA LYS A 143 2.70 -14.48 -3.12
C LYS A 143 1.55 -14.11 -2.20
N TYR A 144 1.36 -14.85 -1.10
CA TYR A 144 0.35 -14.52 -0.10
C TYR A 144 0.68 -13.25 0.67
N GLY A 145 1.96 -12.91 0.85
CA GLY A 145 2.38 -11.59 1.32
C GLY A 145 1.88 -10.45 0.41
N GLN A 146 2.08 -10.56 -0.90
CA GLN A 146 1.56 -9.56 -1.85
C GLN A 146 0.03 -9.44 -1.80
N TYR A 147 -0.68 -10.58 -1.70
CA TYR A 147 -2.13 -10.60 -1.49
C TYR A 147 -2.54 -9.85 -0.21
N ALA A 148 -1.86 -10.13 0.90
CA ALA A 148 -2.17 -9.55 2.19
C ALA A 148 -1.93 -8.03 2.22
N MET A 149 -0.89 -7.53 1.55
CA MET A 149 -0.68 -6.09 1.37
C MET A 149 -1.82 -5.45 0.58
N ALA A 150 -2.20 -6.03 -0.55
CA ALA A 150 -3.32 -5.53 -1.36
C ALA A 150 -4.63 -5.51 -0.55
N MET A 151 -4.90 -6.56 0.22
CA MET A 151 -6.07 -6.63 1.10
C MET A 151 -6.02 -5.61 2.24
N ASN A 152 -4.85 -5.31 2.81
CA ASN A 152 -4.72 -4.26 3.83
C ASN A 152 -5.15 -2.89 3.31
N VAL A 153 -4.76 -2.55 2.08
CA VAL A 153 -5.22 -1.30 1.42
C VAL A 153 -6.75 -1.28 1.31
N ILE A 154 -7.37 -2.39 0.93
CA ILE A 154 -8.84 -2.49 0.84
C ILE A 154 -9.48 -2.38 2.23
N PHE A 155 -8.90 -3.02 3.26
CA PHE A 155 -9.34 -2.91 4.65
C PHE A 155 -9.32 -1.48 5.19
N ASP A 156 -8.28 -0.71 4.82
CA ASP A 156 -8.16 0.70 5.22
C ASP A 156 -9.23 1.59 4.61
N GLN A 157 -9.81 1.19 3.47
CA GLN A 157 -10.91 1.92 2.82
C GLN A 157 -12.29 1.44 3.27
N ASP A 158 -12.50 0.12 3.34
CA ASP A 158 -13.77 -0.49 3.74
C ASP A 158 -13.54 -1.89 4.34
N MET A 159 -13.64 -1.99 5.67
CA MET A 159 -13.49 -3.24 6.41
C MET A 159 -14.60 -4.25 6.10
N VAL A 160 -15.84 -3.81 5.88
CA VAL A 160 -16.97 -4.71 5.67
C VAL A 160 -16.84 -5.40 4.31
N PHE A 161 -16.48 -4.62 3.28
CA PHE A 161 -16.19 -5.13 1.95
C PHE A 161 -14.94 -6.03 1.93
N ALA A 162 -13.86 -5.66 2.62
CA ALA A 162 -12.70 -6.54 2.74
C ALA A 162 -13.05 -7.89 3.39
N LYS A 163 -13.88 -7.88 4.44
CA LYS A 163 -14.39 -9.11 5.08
C LYS A 163 -15.31 -9.90 4.14
N SER A 164 -16.09 -9.26 3.26
CA SER A 164 -16.95 -9.97 2.29
C SER A 164 -16.12 -10.71 1.24
N ILE A 165 -15.00 -10.12 0.80
CA ILE A 165 -14.03 -10.76 -0.08
C ILE A 165 -13.37 -11.95 0.63
N LEU A 166 -12.79 -11.72 1.81
CA LEU A 166 -12.07 -12.77 2.52
C LEU A 166 -12.99 -13.90 3.01
N SER A 167 -14.24 -13.63 3.37
CA SER A 167 -15.21 -14.68 3.71
C SER A 167 -15.70 -15.48 2.49
N GLY A 168 -15.32 -15.08 1.27
CA GLY A 168 -15.73 -15.74 0.03
C GLY A 168 -17.14 -15.37 -0.44
N LYS A 169 -17.81 -14.42 0.21
CA LYS A 169 -19.12 -13.89 -0.20
C LYS A 169 -19.03 -13.11 -1.51
N ALA A 170 -17.93 -12.37 -1.70
CA ALA A 170 -17.58 -11.73 -2.95
C ALA A 170 -16.31 -12.37 -3.52
N ARG A 171 -16.43 -13.06 -4.65
CA ARG A 171 -15.28 -13.71 -5.31
C ARG A 171 -14.48 -12.65 -6.06
N LEU A 172 -13.24 -12.46 -5.61
CA LEU A 172 -12.27 -11.59 -6.25
C LEU A 172 -10.98 -12.39 -6.46
N SER A 173 -10.49 -12.42 -7.70
CA SER A 173 -9.24 -13.13 -7.99
C SER A 173 -8.06 -12.41 -7.33
N HIS A 174 -6.97 -13.13 -7.11
CA HIS A 174 -5.74 -12.56 -6.56
C HIS A 174 -5.22 -11.39 -7.40
N GLU A 175 -5.18 -11.52 -8.73
CA GLU A 175 -4.75 -10.45 -9.63
C GLU A 175 -5.68 -9.23 -9.56
N ASN A 176 -7.00 -9.45 -9.56
CA ASN A 176 -7.96 -8.35 -9.46
C ASN A 176 -7.90 -7.67 -8.09
N THR A 177 -7.49 -8.38 -7.03
CA THR A 177 -7.25 -7.80 -5.70
C THR A 177 -6.08 -6.82 -5.74
N ILE A 178 -4.99 -7.21 -6.42
CA ILE A 178 -3.84 -6.34 -6.61
C ILE A 178 -4.23 -5.12 -7.45
N GLU A 179 -4.94 -5.31 -8.57
CA GLU A 179 -5.42 -4.22 -9.41
C GLU A 179 -6.34 -3.24 -8.64
N LEU A 180 -7.27 -3.77 -7.84
CA LEU A 180 -8.15 -2.96 -7.00
C LEU A 180 -7.35 -2.14 -5.98
N SER A 181 -6.33 -2.72 -5.35
CA SER A 181 -5.49 -2.02 -4.37
C SER A 181 -4.63 -0.89 -4.96
N ARG A 182 -4.44 -0.86 -6.29
CA ARG A 182 -3.70 0.20 -7.00
C ARG A 182 -4.56 1.43 -7.30
N LEU A 183 -5.88 1.33 -7.13
CA LEU A 183 -6.82 2.42 -7.37
C LEU A 183 -6.75 3.47 -6.25
N ARG A 184 -7.31 4.65 -6.53
CA ARG A 184 -7.39 5.72 -5.51
C ARG A 184 -8.38 5.34 -4.40
N PRO A 185 -8.20 5.84 -3.17
CA PRO A 185 -9.10 5.58 -2.04
C PRO A 185 -10.58 5.76 -2.37
N GLU A 186 -10.94 6.82 -3.12
CA GLU A 186 -12.32 7.12 -3.50
C GLU A 186 -12.87 6.10 -4.51
N GLU A 187 -12.03 5.63 -5.42
CA GLU A 187 -12.37 4.63 -6.43
C GLU A 187 -12.61 3.27 -5.79
N ILE A 188 -11.76 2.88 -4.83
CA ILE A 188 -11.94 1.64 -4.03
C ILE A 188 -13.27 1.69 -3.28
N LYS A 189 -13.57 2.82 -2.62
CA LYS A 189 -14.85 3.01 -1.90
C LYS A 189 -16.05 2.94 -2.83
N ALA A 190 -15.96 3.51 -4.04
CA ALA A 190 -17.04 3.42 -5.02
C ALA A 190 -17.30 1.97 -5.46
N VAL A 191 -16.24 1.21 -5.77
CA VAL A 191 -16.34 -0.21 -6.12
C VAL A 191 -16.91 -1.02 -4.95
N ALA A 192 -16.44 -0.77 -3.72
CA ALA A 192 -16.91 -1.43 -2.51
C ALA A 192 -18.41 -1.21 -2.30
N LYS A 193 -18.85 0.06 -2.40
CA LYS A 193 -20.26 0.43 -2.27
C LYS A 193 -21.13 -0.26 -3.32
N ALA A 194 -20.79 -0.14 -4.60
CA ALA A 194 -21.54 -0.74 -5.70
C ALA A 194 -21.64 -2.26 -5.55
N SER A 195 -20.51 -2.92 -5.24
CA SER A 195 -20.46 -4.38 -5.07
C SER A 195 -21.33 -4.86 -3.90
N MET A 196 -21.40 -4.10 -2.81
CA MET A 196 -22.17 -4.45 -1.62
C MET A 196 -23.67 -4.18 -1.82
N GLU A 197 -24.04 -3.11 -2.51
CA GLU A 197 -25.43 -2.77 -2.84
C GLU A 197 -26.04 -3.76 -3.84
N GLU A 198 -25.32 -4.09 -4.90
CA GLU A 198 -25.75 -5.03 -5.95
C GLU A 198 -25.57 -6.51 -5.54
N LYS A 199 -24.92 -6.76 -4.39
CA LYS A 199 -24.55 -8.11 -3.90
C LYS A 199 -23.83 -8.95 -4.96
N VAL A 200 -22.84 -8.33 -5.61
CA VAL A 200 -22.10 -8.97 -6.71
C VAL A 200 -21.31 -10.17 -6.19
N GLU A 201 -21.63 -11.35 -6.72
CA GLU A 201 -20.93 -12.58 -6.34
C GLU A 201 -19.52 -12.67 -6.92
N HIS A 202 -19.26 -12.09 -8.09
CA HIS A 202 -17.97 -12.19 -8.77
C HIS A 202 -17.50 -10.84 -9.33
N ILE A 203 -16.42 -10.32 -8.74
CA ILE A 203 -15.83 -9.03 -9.06
C ILE A 203 -14.73 -9.25 -10.10
N THR A 204 -15.07 -9.00 -11.36
CA THR A 204 -14.14 -9.07 -12.49
C THR A 204 -13.40 -7.75 -12.69
N LEU A 205 -12.30 -7.79 -13.43
CA LEU A 205 -11.57 -6.58 -13.82
C LEU A 205 -12.44 -5.61 -14.66
N SER A 206 -13.35 -6.14 -15.48
CA SER A 206 -14.29 -5.31 -16.24
C SER A 206 -15.29 -4.61 -15.33
N TYR A 207 -15.79 -5.29 -14.29
CA TYR A 207 -16.66 -4.70 -13.27
C TYR A 207 -15.95 -3.54 -12.56
N ILE A 208 -14.75 -3.78 -12.03
CA ILE A 208 -13.93 -2.74 -11.36
C ILE A 208 -13.76 -1.53 -12.28
N ARG A 209 -13.36 -1.74 -13.54
CA ARG A 209 -13.16 -0.64 -14.49
C ARG A 209 -14.44 0.12 -14.81
N ASN A 210 -15.58 -0.55 -14.87
CA ASN A 210 -16.86 0.09 -15.12
C ASN A 210 -17.30 0.93 -13.93
N GLU A 211 -17.21 0.41 -12.71
CA GLU A 211 -17.57 1.14 -11.49
C GLU A 211 -16.67 2.36 -11.27
N VAL A 212 -15.37 2.23 -11.55
CA VAL A 212 -14.46 3.37 -11.57
C VAL A 212 -14.92 4.41 -12.61
N LYS A 213 -15.28 4.01 -13.83
CA LYS A 213 -15.78 4.97 -14.83
C LYS A 213 -17.07 5.65 -14.37
N TRP A 214 -18.02 4.90 -13.81
CA TRP A 214 -19.28 5.43 -13.32
C TRP A 214 -19.09 6.40 -12.17
N SER A 215 -18.18 6.12 -11.24
CA SER A 215 -17.86 7.02 -10.13
C SER A 215 -17.34 8.38 -10.64
N HIS A 216 -16.51 8.39 -11.68
CA HIS A 216 -16.04 9.62 -12.31
C HIS A 216 -17.15 10.36 -13.07
N ILE A 217 -18.08 9.63 -13.70
CA ILE A 217 -19.22 10.21 -14.42
C ILE A 217 -20.19 10.86 -13.44
N GLN A 218 -20.53 10.20 -12.34
CA GLN A 218 -21.44 10.71 -11.31
C GLN A 218 -20.82 11.87 -10.51
N SER A 219 -19.50 11.83 -10.27
CA SER A 219 -18.79 12.91 -9.57
C SER A 219 -18.62 14.16 -10.43
N ARG A 220 -18.73 14.04 -11.75
CA ARG A 220 -18.74 15.19 -12.66
C ARG A 220 -20.17 15.73 -12.74
N ARG A 221 -20.37 16.99 -12.34
CA ARG A 221 -21.61 17.70 -12.68
C ARG A 221 -21.85 17.56 -14.18
N PRO A 222 -23.08 17.28 -14.64
CA PRO A 222 -23.38 17.27 -16.07
C PRO A 222 -23.15 18.68 -16.62
N ILE A 223 -21.99 18.87 -17.24
CA ILE A 223 -21.62 20.11 -17.91
C ILE A 223 -22.46 20.17 -19.19
N SER A 224 -23.24 21.24 -19.35
CA SER A 224 -24.05 21.46 -20.54
C SER A 224 -23.16 21.50 -21.79
N ARG A 225 -23.73 21.18 -22.96
CA ARG A 225 -23.00 21.27 -24.25
C ARG A 225 -22.40 22.66 -24.47
N ARG A 226 -23.05 23.69 -23.93
CA ARG A 226 -22.60 25.09 -23.93
C ARG A 226 -21.38 25.30 -23.05
N GLU A 227 -21.42 24.88 -21.79
CA GLU A 227 -20.26 24.98 -20.89
C GLU A 227 -19.07 24.16 -21.40
N ARG A 228 -19.29 22.97 -21.97
CA ARG A 228 -18.21 22.17 -22.58
C ARG A 228 -17.60 22.88 -23.81
N SER A 229 -18.41 23.61 -24.57
CA SER A 229 -17.95 24.44 -25.68
C SER A 229 -17.18 25.68 -25.20
N GLU A 230 -17.64 26.32 -24.13
CA GLU A 230 -17.00 27.48 -23.50
C GLU A 230 -15.68 27.08 -22.84
N GLU A 231 -15.59 25.91 -22.21
CA GLU A 231 -14.37 25.37 -21.61
C GLU A 231 -13.36 24.94 -22.68
N LYS A 232 -13.81 24.30 -23.78
CA LYS A 232 -12.94 24.06 -24.95
C LYS A 232 -12.45 25.38 -25.56
N ALA A 233 -13.28 26.42 -25.60
CA ALA A 233 -12.88 27.73 -26.10
C ALA A 233 -11.88 28.42 -25.15
N ARG A 234 -12.09 28.35 -23.83
CA ARG A 234 -11.14 28.85 -22.80
C ARG A 234 -9.81 28.13 -22.86
N ASN A 235 -9.79 26.80 -22.93
CA ASN A 235 -8.56 26.02 -23.01
C ASN A 235 -7.83 26.27 -24.33
N LYS A 236 -8.56 26.43 -25.44
CA LYS A 236 -7.98 26.81 -26.74
C LYS A 236 -7.45 28.26 -26.75
N ALA A 237 -8.00 29.14 -25.93
CA ALA A 237 -7.50 30.50 -25.71
C ALA A 237 -6.27 30.54 -24.78
N GLN A 238 -6.22 29.70 -23.74
CA GLN A 238 -5.05 29.56 -22.84
C GLN A 238 -3.83 28.97 -23.55
N ILE A 239 -4.01 27.96 -24.39
CA ILE A 239 -2.92 27.35 -25.18
C ILE A 239 -2.35 28.33 -26.23
N ARG A 240 -3.06 29.43 -26.53
CA ARG A 240 -2.66 30.49 -27.47
C ARG A 240 -2.29 31.81 -26.78
N GLN A 241 -1.90 31.79 -25.50
CA GLN A 241 -1.22 32.96 -24.96
C GLN A 241 0.24 32.91 -25.43
N MET A 242 0.64 33.87 -26.27
CA MET A 242 2.06 34.14 -26.50
C MET A 242 2.70 34.38 -25.14
N PRO A 243 3.83 33.73 -24.82
CA PRO A 243 4.62 34.12 -23.67
C PRO A 243 4.89 35.61 -23.73
N GLU A 244 4.76 36.29 -22.60
CA GLU A 244 5.18 37.68 -22.47
C GLU A 244 6.66 37.76 -22.88
N TYR A 245 7.03 38.75 -23.69
CA TYR A 245 8.39 38.87 -24.21
C TYR A 245 9.37 39.04 -23.05
N ASP A 246 10.11 37.99 -22.74
CA ASP A 246 11.19 38.00 -21.75
C ASP A 246 12.50 38.35 -22.48
N PRO A 247 13.06 39.55 -22.25
CA PRO A 247 14.33 39.96 -22.88
C PRO A 247 15.50 39.05 -22.46
N ASP A 248 15.37 38.33 -21.35
CA ASP A 248 16.40 37.44 -20.79
C ASP A 248 16.18 35.96 -21.18
N ALA A 249 15.14 35.64 -21.96
CA ALA A 249 14.75 34.27 -22.29
C ALA A 249 15.90 33.43 -22.87
N GLU A 250 16.68 34.00 -23.79
CA GLU A 250 17.81 33.32 -24.42
C GLU A 250 18.97 33.09 -23.44
N VAL A 251 19.20 34.03 -22.52
CA VAL A 251 20.24 33.91 -21.47
C VAL A 251 19.82 32.85 -20.46
N ASN A 252 18.57 32.90 -20.00
CA ASN A 252 18.00 31.92 -19.07
C ASN A 252 18.00 30.50 -19.66
N SER A 253 17.63 30.37 -20.94
CA SER A 253 17.69 29.11 -21.69
C SER A 253 19.12 28.54 -21.72
N LEU A 254 20.12 29.38 -22.01
CA LEU A 254 21.51 28.97 -21.98
C LEU A 254 21.94 28.53 -20.56
N CYS A 255 21.67 29.32 -19.53
CA CYS A 255 22.01 29.01 -18.13
C CYS A 255 21.45 27.65 -17.67
N LEU A 256 20.20 27.33 -18.01
CA LEU A 256 19.57 26.07 -17.64
C LEU A 256 20.24 24.83 -18.27
N THR A 257 20.95 24.99 -19.39
CA THR A 257 21.59 23.87 -20.09
C THR A 257 23.06 23.67 -19.71
N ILE A 258 23.73 24.67 -19.16
CA ILE A 258 25.17 24.63 -18.85
C ILE A 258 25.51 23.50 -17.86
N ASP A 259 24.72 23.27 -16.82
CA ASP A 259 24.96 22.21 -15.83
C ASP A 259 24.96 20.81 -16.46
N SER A 260 24.15 20.61 -17.51
CA SER A 260 24.11 19.36 -18.27
C SER A 260 25.38 19.12 -19.09
N TRP A 261 25.99 20.18 -19.62
CA TRP A 261 27.27 20.12 -20.34
C TRP A 261 28.42 19.85 -19.38
N ILE A 262 28.44 20.52 -18.22
CA ILE A 262 29.41 20.28 -17.15
C ILE A 262 29.36 18.82 -16.70
N SER A 263 28.16 18.32 -16.42
CA SER A 263 27.94 16.92 -16.03
C SER A 263 28.43 15.95 -17.11
N SER A 264 28.21 16.27 -18.38
CA SER A 264 28.65 15.44 -19.50
C SER A 264 30.17 15.39 -19.63
N MET A 265 30.85 16.52 -19.45
CA MET A 265 32.32 16.59 -19.45
C MET A 265 32.92 15.85 -18.24
N GLN A 266 32.31 15.99 -17.05
CA GLN A 266 32.75 15.28 -15.84
C GLN A 266 32.61 13.76 -15.97
N ARG A 267 31.52 13.26 -16.57
CA ARG A 267 31.36 11.82 -16.83
C ARG A 267 32.46 11.26 -17.72
N VAL A 268 32.85 11.98 -18.78
CA VAL A 268 33.93 11.55 -19.67
C VAL A 268 35.28 11.60 -18.95
N LYS A 269 35.56 12.66 -18.19
CA LYS A 269 36.79 12.82 -17.38
C LYS A 269 36.95 11.69 -16.35
N ASN A 270 35.86 11.28 -15.71
CA ASN A 270 35.87 10.28 -14.64
C ASN A 270 35.72 8.83 -15.16
N SER A 271 35.59 8.64 -16.47
CA SER A 271 35.51 7.31 -17.06
C SER A 271 36.83 6.54 -16.94
N GLU A 272 36.76 5.25 -16.63
CA GLU A 272 37.92 4.37 -16.49
C GLU A 272 38.73 4.22 -17.78
N SER A 273 38.12 4.50 -18.94
CA SER A 273 38.75 4.45 -20.26
C SER A 273 39.43 5.75 -20.67
N PHE A 274 39.27 6.84 -19.91
CA PHE A 274 39.84 8.15 -20.22
C PHE A 274 41.37 8.16 -20.38
N PRO A 275 42.16 7.44 -19.56
CA PRO A 275 43.61 7.36 -19.74
C PRO A 275 44.03 6.64 -21.04
N ASN A 276 43.15 5.84 -21.63
CA ASN A 276 43.45 4.96 -22.78
C ASN A 276 42.84 5.48 -24.10
N ILE A 277 42.47 6.76 -24.18
CA ILE A 277 41.89 7.34 -25.40
C ILE A 277 42.90 7.38 -26.56
N THR A 278 42.39 7.23 -27.78
CA THR A 278 43.23 7.31 -28.99
C THR A 278 43.75 8.73 -29.23
N LYS A 279 44.93 8.86 -29.85
CA LYS A 279 45.52 10.17 -30.21
C LYS A 279 44.57 11.03 -31.05
N VAL A 280 43.83 10.42 -31.99
CA VAL A 280 42.85 11.11 -32.83
C VAL A 280 41.67 11.64 -32.02
N ALA A 281 41.17 10.86 -31.07
CA ALA A 281 40.09 11.29 -30.17
C ALA A 281 40.57 12.41 -29.23
N ASN A 282 41.79 12.31 -28.71
CA ASN A 282 42.40 13.34 -27.86
C ASN A 282 42.53 14.68 -28.61
N LEU A 283 43.15 14.69 -29.79
CA LEU A 283 43.28 15.90 -30.61
C LEU A 283 41.92 16.52 -30.97
N ARG A 284 40.91 15.69 -31.28
CA ARG A 284 39.56 16.16 -31.57
C ARG A 284 38.91 16.81 -30.35
N LEU A 285 39.05 16.18 -29.18
CA LEU A 285 38.51 16.70 -27.92
C LEU A 285 39.18 18.02 -27.54
N MET A 286 40.53 18.08 -27.58
CA MET A 286 41.28 19.31 -27.33
C MET A 286 40.85 20.46 -28.25
N LYS A 287 40.69 20.20 -29.56
CA LYS A 287 40.23 21.22 -30.51
C LYS A 287 38.82 21.73 -30.17
N LYS A 288 37.90 20.84 -29.79
CA LYS A 288 36.52 21.23 -29.43
C LYS A 288 36.45 21.98 -28.11
N LEU A 289 37.24 21.58 -27.12
CA LEU A 289 37.33 22.28 -25.83
C LEU A 289 37.95 23.68 -25.99
N SER A 290 38.98 23.83 -26.82
CA SER A 290 39.58 25.14 -27.11
C SER A 290 38.60 26.11 -27.79
N VAL A 291 37.75 25.63 -28.70
CA VAL A 291 36.69 26.45 -29.31
C VAL A 291 35.64 26.86 -28.28
N LEU A 292 35.26 25.93 -27.39
CA LEU A 292 34.30 26.20 -26.32
C LEU A 292 34.86 27.25 -25.33
N GLU A 293 36.10 27.09 -24.90
CA GLU A 293 36.82 28.01 -24.03
C GLU A 293 36.91 29.42 -24.65
N HIS A 294 37.29 29.51 -25.92
CA HIS A 294 37.32 30.80 -26.62
C HIS A 294 35.93 31.47 -26.65
N THR A 295 34.88 30.70 -26.96
CA THR A 295 33.51 31.21 -26.98
C THR A 295 33.04 31.69 -25.61
N ILE A 296 33.39 30.94 -24.54
CA ILE A 296 33.10 31.33 -23.15
C ILE A 296 33.81 32.64 -22.82
N ASN A 297 35.10 32.76 -23.14
CA ASN A 297 35.88 33.96 -22.85
C ASN A 297 35.33 35.18 -23.59
N THR A 298 34.99 35.07 -24.88
CA THR A 298 34.36 36.17 -25.63
C THR A 298 33.05 36.63 -24.99
N ILE A 299 32.20 35.69 -24.57
CA ILE A 299 30.93 36.04 -23.91
C ILE A 299 31.20 36.70 -22.55
N GLN A 300 32.16 36.20 -21.77
CA GLN A 300 32.54 36.77 -20.48
C GLN A 300 33.10 38.20 -20.62
N GLU A 301 33.97 38.44 -21.59
CA GLU A 301 34.50 39.78 -21.91
C GLU A 301 33.36 40.76 -22.23
N LEU A 302 32.43 40.36 -23.11
CA LEU A 302 31.26 41.18 -23.47
C LEU A 302 30.34 41.46 -22.26
N LEU A 303 30.24 40.53 -21.31
CA LEU A 303 29.47 40.74 -20.07
C LEU A 303 30.18 41.69 -19.10
N VAL A 304 31.50 41.62 -18.97
CA VAL A 304 32.32 42.51 -18.14
C VAL A 304 32.32 43.95 -18.68
N GLU A 305 32.38 44.12 -20.00
CA GLU A 305 32.24 45.43 -20.63
C GLU A 305 30.87 46.04 -20.32
N ARG A 306 29.78 45.26 -20.40
CA ARG A 306 28.42 45.74 -20.10
C ARG A 306 28.19 46.15 -18.64
N THR A 307 28.83 45.49 -17.69
CA THR A 307 28.74 45.87 -16.27
C THR A 307 29.59 47.10 -15.93
N SER A 308 30.65 47.37 -16.69
CA SER A 308 31.52 48.53 -16.50
C SER A 308 30.93 49.85 -17.04
N TYR A 309 29.98 49.79 -17.97
CA TYR A 309 29.28 50.97 -18.53
C TYR A 309 27.94 51.30 -17.83
N ASN A 310 27.42 50.42 -16.98
CA ASN A 310 26.13 50.57 -16.26
C ASN A 310 26.30 50.84 -14.75
N GLY A 311 27.49 51.25 -14.32
CA GLY A 311 27.79 51.70 -12.95
C GLY A 311 27.81 53.22 -12.82
#